data_AF-G8H6I3-F1
#
_entry.id   AF-G8H6I3-F1
#
_cell.length_a   1.000
_cell.length_b   1.000
_cell.length_c   1.000
_cell.angle_alpha   90.00
_cell.angle_beta   90.00
_cell.angle_gamma   90.00
#
_symmetry.space_group_name_H-M   'P 1'
#
loop_
_entity.id
_entity.type
_entity.pdbx_description
1 polymer ?
#
loop_
_entity_poly.entity_id
_entity_poly.type
_entity_poly.pdbx_seq_one_letter_code
_entity_poly.pdbx_strand_id
1 'polypeptide(L)'
;MGAQGAQESIKAMWRVPGTTRRPVTGESPGMHRPEAMLLLLTLALLGGPTWAGKMYGPGGGKYFSTTEDYDHEITGLRVSVGLLLVKSVQVKLGDSWDVKLGALGGNTQEVTLQPGEYITKVFVAFQAFLRGMVMYTSKDRYFYFGKLDGQISSAYPSQEGQVLVGIYGQYQLLGIKSIGFEWNYPLEEPTTEPPVNLTYSANSPVGR
;
A
#
# COMPACT_ATOMS: atom_id res chain seq x y z
N MET A 1 -10.07 36.54 -76.06
CA MET A 1 -8.62 36.46 -75.78
C MET A 1 -8.47 35.81 -74.42
N GLY A 2 -8.04 34.57 -74.21
CA GLY A 2 -7.40 33.56 -75.05
C GLY A 2 -6.35 32.82 -74.19
N ALA A 3 -6.59 31.53 -73.89
CA ALA A 3 -5.69 30.43 -73.45
C ALA A 3 -4.77 30.67 -72.20
N GLN A 4 -4.70 29.83 -71.15
CA GLN A 4 -4.58 28.37 -71.01
C GLN A 4 -3.22 27.78 -71.45
N GLY A 5 -2.61 26.97 -70.57
CA GLY A 5 -1.44 26.10 -70.82
C GLY A 5 -0.16 26.58 -70.11
N ALA A 6 0.78 25.75 -69.66
CA ALA A 6 0.96 24.29 -69.55
C ALA A 6 2.23 24.13 -68.65
N GLN A 7 2.24 23.30 -67.61
CA GLN A 7 2.90 21.98 -67.57
C GLN A 7 4.28 21.93 -68.27
N GLU A 8 5.37 21.65 -67.53
CA GLU A 8 6.28 20.53 -67.85
C GLU A 8 7.36 20.24 -66.79
N SER A 9 7.58 18.95 -66.58
CA SER A 9 8.55 18.29 -65.71
C SER A 9 9.60 17.60 -66.57
N ILE A 10 10.91 17.84 -66.42
CA ILE A 10 11.98 16.92 -66.90
C ILE A 10 13.29 17.21 -66.12
N LYS A 11 13.69 16.41 -65.11
CA LYS A 11 14.62 15.26 -65.12
C LYS A 11 15.96 15.42 -65.92
N ALA A 12 17.08 15.49 -65.20
CA ALA A 12 18.40 14.84 -65.48
C ALA A 12 19.48 15.48 -64.55
N MET A 13 19.99 14.87 -63.48
CA MET A 13 20.86 13.69 -63.34
C MET A 13 22.22 13.79 -64.05
N TRP A 14 23.28 14.10 -63.28
CA TRP A 14 24.65 13.58 -63.50
C TRP A 14 25.34 13.26 -62.15
N ARG A 15 26.06 12.14 -62.12
CA ARG A 15 26.69 11.44 -60.98
C ARG A 15 28.10 11.97 -60.64
N VAL A 16 28.41 12.05 -59.33
CA VAL A 16 29.57 11.54 -58.50
C VAL A 16 30.71 10.84 -59.28
N PRO A 17 32.04 10.82 -58.89
CA PRO A 17 32.62 10.71 -57.52
C PRO A 17 34.06 11.23 -57.24
N GLY A 18 34.52 11.16 -55.97
CA GLY A 18 35.92 10.81 -55.68
C GLY A 18 36.52 11.25 -54.33
N THR A 19 36.58 10.29 -53.39
CA THR A 19 37.30 10.25 -52.11
C THR A 19 38.83 10.28 -52.20
N THR A 20 39.49 10.89 -51.20
CA THR A 20 40.77 10.39 -50.64
C THR A 20 40.78 10.52 -49.11
N ARG A 21 40.91 9.38 -48.42
CA ARG A 21 41.24 9.25 -46.99
C ARG A 21 42.77 9.33 -46.80
N ARG A 22 43.25 9.76 -45.63
CA ARG A 22 44.06 8.95 -44.67
C ARG A 22 44.46 9.76 -43.41
N PRO A 23 44.88 9.08 -42.31
CA PRO A 23 44.44 9.36 -40.94
C PRO A 23 45.54 9.96 -40.06
N VAL A 24 45.17 10.55 -38.92
CA VAL A 24 46.06 10.63 -37.75
C VAL A 24 45.26 10.39 -36.47
N THR A 25 45.74 9.37 -35.78
CA THR A 25 45.50 8.84 -34.44
C THR A 25 45.48 9.93 -33.37
N GLY A 26 44.52 9.84 -32.46
CA GLY A 26 44.55 10.46 -31.14
C GLY A 26 43.98 9.47 -30.13
N GLU A 27 44.85 8.64 -29.56
CA GLU A 27 44.57 7.90 -28.33
C GLU A 27 44.36 8.88 -27.17
N SER A 28 43.26 8.74 -26.42
CA SER A 28 43.20 8.36 -24.98
C SER A 28 42.62 9.51 -24.14
N PRO A 29 42.00 9.31 -22.96
CA PRO A 29 41.96 8.08 -22.16
C PRO A 29 40.56 7.53 -21.93
N GLY A 30 40.52 6.22 -21.71
CA GLY A 30 39.33 5.48 -21.34
C GLY A 30 38.61 6.15 -20.18
N MET A 31 37.32 6.39 -20.39
CA MET A 31 36.39 6.56 -19.28
C MET A 31 36.19 5.17 -18.65
N HIS A 32 37.23 4.66 -17.97
CA HIS A 32 37.04 3.76 -16.85
C HIS A 32 36.24 4.56 -15.84
N ARG A 33 34.91 4.46 -15.92
CA ARG A 33 34.02 5.08 -14.93
C ARG A 33 33.25 3.99 -14.21
N PRO A 34 33.96 3.08 -13.50
CA PRO A 34 33.32 2.24 -12.51
C PRO A 34 32.52 3.12 -11.55
N GLU A 35 32.91 4.37 -11.32
CA GLU A 35 32.17 5.38 -10.56
C GLU A 35 30.77 5.69 -11.10
N ALA A 36 30.59 5.81 -12.42
CA ALA A 36 29.26 6.08 -13.00
C ALA A 36 28.38 4.84 -12.96
N MET A 37 28.97 3.66 -13.13
CA MET A 37 28.29 2.39 -12.91
C MET A 37 27.97 2.19 -11.43
N LEU A 38 28.85 2.60 -10.50
CA LEU A 38 28.63 2.57 -9.06
C LEU A 38 27.53 3.55 -8.67
N LEU A 39 27.47 4.74 -9.26
CA LEU A 39 26.43 5.73 -9.01
C LEU A 39 25.06 5.24 -9.50
N LEU A 40 25.01 4.58 -10.67
CA LEU A 40 23.79 3.96 -11.16
C LEU A 40 23.38 2.73 -10.35
N LEU A 41 24.35 1.92 -9.91
CA LEU A 41 24.11 0.75 -9.06
C LEU A 41 23.68 1.17 -7.66
N THR A 42 24.30 2.18 -7.07
CA THR A 42 23.89 2.76 -5.78
C THR A 42 22.53 3.41 -5.90
N LEU A 43 22.21 4.16 -6.96
CA LEU A 43 20.86 4.69 -7.17
C LEU A 43 19.81 3.57 -7.37
N ALA A 44 20.15 2.49 -8.08
CA ALA A 44 19.29 1.33 -8.25
C ALA A 44 19.10 0.52 -6.94
N LEU A 45 20.13 0.45 -6.09
CA LEU A 45 20.09 -0.20 -4.77
C LEU A 45 19.42 0.68 -3.71
N LEU A 46 19.58 2.00 -3.79
CA LEU A 46 18.92 2.98 -2.91
C LEU A 46 17.45 3.15 -3.28
N GLY A 47 17.11 2.87 -4.55
CA GLY A 47 15.74 2.64 -5.03
C GLY A 47 15.21 1.24 -4.72
N GLY A 48 15.70 0.60 -3.64
CA GLY A 48 15.07 -0.59 -3.08
C GLY A 48 13.57 -0.35 -2.84
N PRO A 49 12.75 -1.41 -2.81
CA PRO A 49 11.31 -1.26 -2.67
C PRO A 49 11.05 -0.45 -1.40
N THR A 50 10.56 0.78 -1.56
CA THR A 50 9.99 1.52 -0.44
C THR A 50 8.90 0.60 0.10
N TRP A 51 9.00 0.18 1.37
CA TRP A 51 7.97 -0.61 2.05
C TRP A 51 6.71 0.21 2.31
N ALA A 52 6.34 1.07 1.37
CA ALA A 52 5.05 1.73 1.36
C ALA A 52 4.03 0.65 0.99
N GLY A 53 3.23 0.24 1.98
CA GLY A 53 2.12 -0.65 1.74
C GLY A 53 1.16 -0.09 0.67
N LYS A 54 0.36 -0.97 0.09
CA LYS A 54 -0.56 -0.61 -1.00
C LYS A 54 -1.59 0.41 -0.52
N MET A 55 -1.63 1.56 -1.19
CA MET A 55 -2.58 2.64 -0.93
C MET A 55 -3.62 2.71 -2.04
N TYR A 56 -4.89 2.84 -1.65
CA TYR A 56 -6.06 2.84 -2.52
C TYR A 56 -6.67 4.24 -2.62
N GLY A 57 -7.10 4.63 -3.82
CA GLY A 57 -7.72 5.94 -4.09
C GLY A 57 -6.79 6.90 -4.83
N PRO A 58 -7.30 8.07 -5.27
CA PRO A 58 -6.56 9.03 -6.09
C PRO A 58 -5.38 9.71 -5.37
N GLY A 59 -5.33 9.67 -4.03
CA GLY A 59 -4.24 10.25 -3.24
C GLY A 59 -4.24 11.78 -3.20
N GLY A 60 -3.24 12.31 -2.50
CA GLY A 60 -3.00 13.75 -2.31
C GLY A 60 -3.52 14.31 -0.98
N GLY A 61 -2.88 15.37 -0.51
CA GLY A 61 -3.19 16.01 0.78
C GLY A 61 -2.25 15.60 1.91
N LYS A 62 -2.71 15.76 3.15
CA LYS A 62 -1.93 15.46 4.36
C LYS A 62 -1.95 13.96 4.64
N TYR A 63 -0.77 13.40 4.88
CA TYR A 63 -0.61 12.00 5.29
C TYR A 63 -1.12 11.78 6.73
N PHE A 64 -1.61 10.58 6.99
CA PHE A 64 -1.99 10.11 8.31
C PHE A 64 -1.67 8.62 8.47
N SER A 65 -1.44 8.20 9.70
CA SER A 65 -1.31 6.79 10.10
C SER A 65 -1.84 6.64 11.52
N THR A 66 -2.37 5.47 11.84
CA THR A 66 -2.61 5.05 13.23
C THR A 66 -1.30 4.96 13.97
N THR A 67 -1.36 5.14 15.29
CA THR A 67 -0.21 4.92 16.18
C THR A 67 0.23 3.46 16.06
N GLU A 68 1.54 3.24 15.89
CA GLU A 68 2.13 1.89 15.94
C GLU A 68 2.12 1.44 17.41
N ASP A 69 1.24 0.50 17.73
CA ASP A 69 1.15 -0.13 19.05
C ASP A 69 1.28 -1.65 18.85
N TYR A 70 2.40 -2.20 19.31
CA TYR A 70 2.71 -3.62 19.20
C TYR A 70 2.28 -4.41 20.44
N ASP A 71 1.72 -3.74 21.45
CA ASP A 71 1.30 -4.36 22.71
C ASP A 71 -0.22 -4.46 22.81
N HIS A 72 -0.97 -3.72 21.98
CA HIS A 72 -2.42 -3.70 22.00
C HIS A 72 -3.05 -3.96 20.63
N GLU A 73 -4.05 -4.84 20.63
CA GLU A 73 -4.82 -5.13 19.42
C GLU A 73 -5.88 -4.08 19.13
N ILE A 74 -6.31 -4.00 17.87
CA ILE A 74 -7.49 -3.21 17.50
C ILE A 74 -8.74 -3.88 18.10
N THR A 75 -9.44 -3.18 18.98
CA THR A 75 -10.67 -3.64 19.65
C THR A 75 -11.92 -2.90 19.17
N GLY A 76 -11.76 -1.85 18.38
CA GLY A 76 -12.89 -1.05 17.92
C GLY A 76 -12.51 -0.02 16.87
N LEU A 77 -13.52 0.48 16.16
CA LEU A 77 -13.36 1.51 15.14
C LEU A 77 -14.47 2.55 15.21
N ARG A 78 -14.10 3.78 14.89
CA ARG A 78 -14.98 4.90 14.66
C ARG A 78 -14.75 5.43 13.27
N VAL A 79 -15.81 5.56 12.49
CA VAL A 79 -15.77 6.12 11.14
C VAL A 79 -16.76 7.28 11.09
N SER A 80 -16.27 8.48 10.81
CA SER A 80 -17.15 9.64 10.62
C SER A 80 -17.55 9.73 9.14
N VAL A 81 -18.86 9.64 8.90
CA VAL A 81 -19.45 9.63 7.56
C VAL A 81 -20.25 10.90 7.36
N GLY A 82 -19.87 11.73 6.39
CA GLY A 82 -20.68 12.85 5.92
C GLY A 82 -21.74 12.37 4.94
N LEU A 83 -22.54 13.30 4.39
CA LEU A 83 -23.64 12.97 3.47
C LEU A 83 -23.21 12.09 2.28
N LEU A 84 -21.99 12.27 1.80
CA LEU A 84 -21.48 11.67 0.57
C LEU A 84 -20.08 11.05 0.71
N LEU A 85 -19.37 11.30 1.81
CA LEU A 85 -17.95 11.01 1.91
C LEU A 85 -17.61 10.47 3.30
N VAL A 86 -16.67 9.54 3.36
CA VAL A 86 -16.00 9.18 4.60
C VAL A 86 -15.02 10.30 4.95
N LYS A 87 -15.22 10.91 6.12
CA LYS A 87 -14.46 12.06 6.60
C LYS A 87 -13.18 11.64 7.28
N SER A 88 -13.29 10.68 8.19
CA SER A 88 -12.19 10.30 9.09
C SER A 88 -12.40 8.91 9.67
N VAL A 89 -11.31 8.32 10.13
CA VAL A 89 -11.25 7.05 10.85
C VAL A 89 -10.58 7.27 12.21
N GLN A 90 -10.88 6.42 13.16
CA GLN A 90 -10.25 6.37 14.46
C GLN A 90 -10.30 4.92 14.94
N VAL A 91 -9.18 4.38 15.39
CA VAL A 91 -9.11 3.00 15.91
C VAL A 91 -9.10 3.03 17.44
N LYS A 92 -9.54 1.94 18.05
CA LYS A 92 -9.39 1.69 19.48
C LYS A 92 -8.35 0.59 19.63
N LEU A 93 -7.29 0.88 20.39
CA LEU A 93 -6.19 -0.02 20.70
C LEU A 93 -6.34 -0.44 22.16
N GLY A 94 -6.61 -1.73 22.41
CA GLY A 94 -6.99 -2.21 23.74
C GLY A 94 -8.21 -1.47 24.29
N ASP A 95 -8.03 -0.70 25.36
CA ASP A 95 -9.10 0.09 25.98
C ASP A 95 -9.11 1.57 25.60
N SER A 96 -8.11 2.03 24.85
CA SER A 96 -7.91 3.45 24.53
C SER A 96 -8.22 3.76 23.08
N TRP A 97 -8.86 4.91 22.84
CA TRP A 97 -9.07 5.42 21.48
C TRP A 97 -7.80 6.15 21.02
N ASP A 98 -7.30 5.76 19.84
CA ASP A 98 -6.22 6.47 19.16
C ASP A 98 -6.71 7.84 18.66
N VAL A 99 -5.82 8.66 18.12
CA VAL A 99 -6.16 9.95 17.53
C VAL A 99 -7.12 9.79 16.35
N LYS A 100 -8.04 10.74 16.18
CA LYS A 100 -8.93 10.80 15.02
C LYS A 100 -8.17 11.27 13.78
N LEU A 101 -8.18 10.46 12.72
CA LEU A 101 -7.41 10.66 11.50
C LEU A 101 -8.31 11.01 10.31
N GLY A 102 -8.11 12.18 9.71
CA GLY A 102 -8.83 12.63 8.52
C GLY A 102 -9.45 14.02 8.64
N ALA A 103 -10.47 14.28 7.83
CA ALA A 103 -11.19 15.54 7.81
C ALA A 103 -12.17 15.69 8.98
N LEU A 104 -12.52 16.94 9.29
CA LEU A 104 -13.51 17.25 10.33
C LEU A 104 -14.95 17.02 9.85
N GLY A 105 -15.86 16.85 10.82
CA GLY A 105 -17.30 16.71 10.59
C GLY A 105 -17.76 15.27 10.30
N GLY A 106 -19.01 15.16 9.82
CA GLY A 106 -19.69 13.88 9.60
C GLY A 106 -20.28 13.29 10.89
N ASN A 107 -21.14 12.28 10.70
CA ASN A 107 -21.73 11.51 11.79
C ASN A 107 -20.82 10.33 12.10
N THR A 108 -20.30 10.28 13.32
CA THR A 108 -19.44 9.19 13.78
C THR A 108 -20.28 7.96 14.06
N GLN A 109 -19.94 6.87 13.39
CA GLN A 109 -20.45 5.53 13.66
C GLN A 109 -19.35 4.76 14.38
N GLU A 110 -19.71 4.09 15.46
CA GLU A 110 -18.80 3.33 16.31
C GLU A 110 -19.13 1.84 16.22
N VAL A 111 -18.08 1.02 16.15
CA VAL A 111 -18.17 -0.43 16.19
C VAL A 111 -17.13 -0.96 17.17
N THR A 112 -17.53 -1.98 17.92
CA THR A 112 -16.64 -2.69 18.86
C THR A 112 -16.51 -4.14 18.41
N LEU A 113 -15.27 -4.59 18.33
CA LEU A 113 -14.94 -5.98 18.05
C LEU A 113 -15.15 -6.81 19.32
N GLN A 114 -15.64 -8.03 19.15
CA GLN A 114 -15.72 -8.99 20.25
C GLN A 114 -14.31 -9.48 20.62
N PRO A 115 -14.11 -10.01 21.83
CA PRO A 115 -12.86 -10.68 22.17
C PRO A 115 -12.50 -11.77 21.16
N GLY A 116 -11.26 -11.77 20.67
CA GLY A 116 -10.77 -12.67 19.63
C GLY A 116 -11.40 -12.49 18.24
N GLU A 117 -12.03 -11.33 17.98
CA GLU A 117 -12.54 -11.00 16.65
C GLU A 117 -11.62 -10.01 15.94
N TYR A 118 -11.24 -10.36 14.73
CA TYR A 118 -10.25 -9.61 13.96
C TYR A 118 -10.81 -9.19 12.61
N ILE A 119 -10.38 -8.04 12.10
CA ILE A 119 -10.71 -7.63 10.73
C ILE A 119 -9.74 -8.33 9.78
N THR A 120 -10.28 -9.06 8.81
CA THR A 120 -9.51 -9.92 7.90
C THR A 120 -9.60 -9.45 6.45
N LYS A 121 -10.56 -8.58 6.12
CA LYS A 121 -10.77 -8.08 4.76
C LYS A 121 -11.51 -6.76 4.78
N VAL A 122 -11.08 -5.84 3.91
CA VAL A 122 -11.71 -4.54 3.75
C VAL A 122 -12.00 -4.27 2.28
N PHE A 123 -13.23 -3.88 1.97
CA PHE A 123 -13.58 -3.27 0.69
C PHE A 123 -13.67 -1.76 0.85
N VAL A 124 -13.12 -1.04 -0.10
CA VAL A 124 -13.18 0.43 -0.15
C VAL A 124 -13.72 0.87 -1.50
N ALA A 125 -14.48 1.95 -1.51
CA ALA A 125 -15.01 2.56 -2.73
C ALA A 125 -14.56 4.01 -2.84
N PHE A 126 -14.01 4.38 -3.99
CA PHE A 126 -13.50 5.72 -4.27
C PHE A 126 -14.14 6.35 -5.49
N GLN A 127 -14.33 7.66 -5.41
CA GLN A 127 -14.41 8.55 -6.58
C GLN A 127 -13.29 9.58 -6.42
N ALA A 128 -13.63 10.86 -6.24
CA ALA A 128 -12.66 11.88 -5.85
C ALA A 128 -12.17 11.71 -4.39
N PHE A 129 -13.00 11.13 -3.53
CA PHE A 129 -12.74 10.83 -2.11
C PHE A 129 -13.26 9.44 -1.77
N LEU A 130 -12.92 8.93 -0.59
CA LEU A 130 -13.48 7.70 -0.04
C LEU A 130 -14.99 7.87 0.16
N ARG A 131 -15.77 7.02 -0.50
CA ARG A 131 -17.24 7.02 -0.52
C ARG A 131 -17.81 6.09 0.53
N GLY A 132 -17.21 4.92 0.67
CA GLY A 132 -17.63 3.93 1.62
C GLY A 132 -16.59 2.85 1.82
N MET A 133 -16.77 2.11 2.91
CA MET A 133 -15.88 1.04 3.33
C MET A 133 -16.70 -0.06 4.00
N VAL A 134 -16.34 -1.31 3.72
CA VAL A 134 -16.93 -2.49 4.36
C VAL A 134 -15.82 -3.35 4.93
N MET A 135 -15.89 -3.63 6.22
CA MET A 135 -14.89 -4.43 6.93
C MET A 135 -15.52 -5.76 7.33
N TYR A 136 -14.89 -6.86 6.93
CA TYR A 136 -15.27 -8.23 7.29
C TYR A 136 -14.34 -8.74 8.37
N THR A 137 -14.92 -9.56 9.26
CA THR A 137 -14.23 -10.07 10.44
C THR A 137 -14.06 -11.58 10.41
N SER A 138 -13.23 -12.11 11.31
CA SER A 138 -13.04 -13.55 11.54
C SER A 138 -14.26 -14.26 12.15
N LYS A 139 -15.27 -13.52 12.63
CA LYS A 139 -16.50 -14.07 13.23
C LYS A 139 -17.75 -13.86 12.36
N ASP A 140 -17.57 -13.84 11.05
CA ASP A 140 -18.64 -13.66 10.04
C ASP A 140 -19.48 -12.37 10.23
N ARG A 141 -18.99 -11.40 11.00
CA ARG A 141 -19.58 -10.05 11.08
C ARG A 141 -18.98 -9.15 10.02
N TYR A 142 -19.77 -8.18 9.60
CA TYR A 142 -19.29 -7.10 8.74
C TYR A 142 -19.84 -5.75 9.19
N PHE A 143 -19.04 -4.71 8.95
CA PHE A 143 -19.41 -3.32 9.26
C PHE A 143 -19.38 -2.49 8.00
N TYR A 144 -20.46 -1.76 7.74
CA TYR A 144 -20.66 -0.99 6.52
C TYR A 144 -20.71 0.50 6.84
N PHE A 145 -19.85 1.29 6.19
CA PHE A 145 -19.77 2.75 6.37
C PHE A 145 -19.87 3.47 5.03
N GLY A 146 -20.64 4.56 4.99
CA GLY A 146 -20.79 5.37 3.77
C GLY A 146 -21.60 4.65 2.69
N LYS A 147 -21.15 4.70 1.44
CA LYS A 147 -21.77 3.99 0.32
C LYS A 147 -20.69 3.40 -0.59
N LEU A 148 -20.81 2.11 -0.92
CA LEU A 148 -19.95 1.46 -1.91
C LEU A 148 -20.37 1.85 -3.34
N ASP A 149 -20.02 3.06 -3.77
CA ASP A 149 -20.18 3.54 -5.14
C ASP A 149 -18.89 4.12 -5.73
N GLY A 150 -18.70 3.97 -7.05
CA GLY A 150 -17.46 4.32 -7.74
C GLY A 150 -16.52 3.13 -7.92
N GLN A 151 -15.21 3.39 -7.87
CA GLN A 151 -14.18 2.37 -8.03
C GLN A 151 -14.00 1.59 -6.73
N ILE A 152 -14.38 0.32 -6.75
CA ILE A 152 -14.28 -0.58 -5.60
C ILE A 152 -12.94 -1.32 -5.65
N SER A 153 -12.32 -1.49 -4.50
CA SER A 153 -11.09 -2.28 -4.33
C SER A 153 -11.17 -3.09 -3.05
N SER A 154 -10.48 -4.23 -3.04
CA SER A 154 -10.32 -5.08 -1.86
C SER A 154 -8.91 -5.00 -1.31
N ALA A 155 -8.82 -4.95 0.01
CA ALA A 155 -7.61 -5.11 0.80
C ALA A 155 -7.77 -6.34 1.68
N TYR A 156 -6.77 -7.19 1.67
CA TYR A 156 -6.67 -8.42 2.45
C TYR A 156 -5.18 -8.70 2.67
N PRO A 157 -4.83 -9.42 3.75
CA PRO A 157 -3.45 -9.76 4.03
C PRO A 157 -2.84 -10.65 2.94
N SER A 158 -1.51 -10.60 2.81
CA SER A 158 -0.79 -11.47 1.89
C SER A 158 -0.61 -12.88 2.43
N GLN A 159 -0.62 -13.05 3.76
CA GLN A 159 -0.47 -14.34 4.43
C GLN A 159 -1.71 -14.67 5.26
N GLU A 160 -2.04 -15.95 5.33
CA GLU A 160 -3.12 -16.45 6.17
C GLU A 160 -2.79 -16.24 7.66
N GLY A 161 -3.81 -15.96 8.47
CA GLY A 161 -3.65 -15.67 9.90
C GLY A 161 -3.30 -14.22 10.24
N GLN A 162 -2.89 -13.41 9.25
CA GLN A 162 -2.72 -11.97 9.47
C GLN A 162 -4.06 -11.23 9.56
N VAL A 163 -4.08 -10.19 10.37
CA VAL A 163 -5.23 -9.36 10.71
C VAL A 163 -4.89 -7.88 10.56
N LEU A 164 -5.91 -7.04 10.49
CA LEU A 164 -5.71 -5.60 10.42
C LEU A 164 -5.09 -5.08 11.72
N VAL A 165 -3.94 -4.42 11.62
CA VAL A 165 -3.24 -3.83 12.77
C VAL A 165 -3.08 -2.31 12.66
N GLY A 166 -3.28 -1.74 11.48
CA GLY A 166 -3.11 -0.31 11.26
C GLY A 166 -3.81 0.22 10.02
N ILE A 167 -4.06 1.53 10.02
CA ILE A 167 -4.67 2.25 8.90
C ILE A 167 -3.86 3.50 8.61
N TYR A 168 -3.46 3.68 7.36
CA TYR A 168 -2.77 4.88 6.90
C TYR A 168 -3.42 5.45 5.65
N GLY A 169 -3.03 6.66 5.25
CA GLY A 169 -3.58 7.25 4.04
C GLY A 169 -3.32 8.74 3.90
N GLN A 170 -4.11 9.38 3.04
CA GLN A 170 -4.05 10.81 2.80
C GLN A 170 -5.44 11.42 2.83
N TYR A 171 -5.56 12.65 3.31
CA TYR A 171 -6.81 13.39 3.35
C TYR A 171 -6.64 14.87 3.00
N GLN A 172 -7.74 15.48 2.56
CA GLN A 172 -7.87 16.93 2.36
C GLN A 172 -9.06 17.44 3.18
N LEU A 173 -9.33 18.74 3.09
CA LEU A 173 -10.39 19.44 3.84
C LEU A 173 -11.75 18.73 3.82
N LEU A 174 -12.11 18.07 2.71
CA LEU A 174 -13.43 17.44 2.54
C LEU A 174 -13.51 15.99 3.00
N GLY A 175 -12.40 15.25 3.07
CA GLY A 175 -12.42 13.81 3.38
C GLY A 175 -11.15 13.08 2.98
N ILE A 176 -11.19 11.75 3.15
CA ILE A 176 -10.08 10.85 2.84
C ILE A 176 -9.92 10.74 1.32
N LYS A 177 -8.69 10.96 0.83
CA LYS A 177 -8.28 10.91 -0.58
C LYS A 177 -7.69 9.57 -0.97
N SER A 178 -7.03 8.92 -0.02
CA SER A 178 -6.54 7.56 -0.17
C SER A 178 -6.42 6.89 1.18
N ILE A 179 -6.47 5.56 1.19
CA ILE A 179 -6.37 4.74 2.39
C ILE A 179 -5.59 3.47 2.09
N GLY A 180 -4.78 3.03 3.04
CA GLY A 180 -4.07 1.76 3.04
C GLY A 180 -4.27 1.06 4.38
N PHE A 181 -3.97 -0.23 4.38
CA PHE A 181 -4.21 -1.11 5.51
C PHE A 181 -2.93 -1.87 5.81
N GLU A 182 -2.60 -1.93 7.09
CA GLU A 182 -1.46 -2.68 7.60
C GLU A 182 -1.93 -4.01 8.18
N TRP A 183 -1.22 -5.07 7.83
CA TRP A 183 -1.59 -6.44 8.16
C TRP A 183 -0.44 -7.12 8.87
N ASN A 184 -0.72 -7.70 10.04
CA ASN A 184 0.26 -8.47 10.79
C ASN A 184 -0.43 -9.58 11.58
N TYR A 185 0.33 -10.49 12.19
CA TYR A 185 -0.24 -11.52 13.06
C TYR A 185 -0.80 -10.87 14.34
N PRO A 186 -1.90 -11.43 14.89
CA PRO A 186 -2.41 -11.00 16.19
C PRO A 186 -1.37 -11.27 17.29
N LEU A 187 -1.52 -10.61 18.43
CA LEU A 187 -0.60 -10.81 19.54
C LEU A 187 -0.88 -12.19 20.14
N GLU A 188 0.18 -13.01 20.28
CA GLU A 188 0.04 -14.30 20.93
C GLU A 188 -0.41 -14.07 22.38
N GLU A 189 -1.54 -14.66 22.77
CA GLU A 189 -1.85 -14.78 24.20
C GLU A 189 -0.70 -15.57 24.84
N PRO A 190 -0.07 -15.09 25.93
CA PRO A 190 1.03 -15.80 26.56
C PRO A 190 0.55 -17.19 26.99
N THR A 191 1.04 -18.21 26.29
CA THR A 191 0.76 -19.62 26.55
C THR A 191 1.21 -19.95 27.96
N THR A 192 0.28 -19.89 28.91
CA THR A 192 0.48 -20.39 30.26
C THR A 192 0.27 -21.90 30.24
N GLU A 193 1.07 -22.62 29.46
CA GLU A 193 1.17 -24.08 29.63
C GLU A 193 2.22 -24.34 30.72
N PRO A 194 1.83 -24.83 31.92
CA PRO A 194 2.81 -25.27 32.89
C PRO A 194 3.60 -26.45 32.30
N PRO A 195 4.91 -26.56 32.61
CA PRO A 195 5.73 -27.65 32.09
C PRO A 195 5.11 -29.00 32.47
N VAL A 196 4.83 -29.83 31.47
CA VAL A 196 4.40 -31.21 31.68
C VAL A 196 5.57 -31.96 32.34
N ASN A 197 5.49 -32.12 33.65
CA ASN A 197 6.40 -32.99 34.39
C ASN A 197 6.13 -34.43 33.99
N LEU A 198 6.91 -34.94 33.04
CA LEU A 198 6.99 -36.37 32.75
C LEU A 198 7.71 -37.07 33.91
N THR A 199 6.97 -37.43 34.96
CA THR A 199 7.45 -38.41 35.94
C THR A 199 7.49 -39.78 35.28
N TYR A 200 8.66 -40.15 34.74
CA TYR A 200 8.98 -41.53 34.42
C TYR A 200 8.93 -42.36 35.70
N SER A 201 7.89 -43.19 35.84
CA SER A 201 7.79 -44.17 36.91
C SER A 201 8.79 -45.30 36.63
N ALA A 202 9.97 -45.22 37.23
CA ALA A 202 10.96 -46.29 37.21
C ALA A 202 10.54 -47.37 38.21
N ASN A 203 9.65 -48.27 37.81
CA ASN A 203 9.43 -49.52 38.54
C ASN A 203 10.40 -50.59 38.03
N SER A 204 11.53 -50.70 38.72
CA SER A 204 12.33 -51.93 38.80
C SER A 204 12.56 -52.28 40.26
N PRO A 205 12.22 -53.52 40.66
CA PRO A 205 13.04 -54.22 41.62
C PRO A 205 13.58 -55.50 40.98
N VAL A 206 14.89 -55.52 40.80
CA VAL A 206 15.68 -56.76 40.68
C VAL A 206 15.92 -57.29 42.10
N GLY A 207 15.63 -58.57 42.30
CA GLY A 207 16.42 -59.46 43.15
C GLY A 207 15.96 -59.69 44.60
N ARG A 208 15.37 -60.86 44.84
CA ARG A 208 15.99 -61.97 45.57
C ARG A 208 15.32 -63.30 45.21
#